data_AF-A0A6V8Q5R1-F1
#
_entry.id   AF-A0A6V8Q5R1-F1
#
_cell.length_a   1.000
_cell.length_b   1.000
_cell.length_c   1.000
_cell.angle_alpha   90.00
_cell.angle_beta   90.00
_cell.angle_gamma   90.00
#
_symmetry.space_group_name_H-M   'P 1'
#
loop_
_entity.id
_entity.type
_entity.pdbx_description
1 polymer ?
#
loop_
_entity_poly.entity_id
_entity_poly.type
_entity_poly.pdbx_seq_one_letter_code
_entity_poly.pdbx_strand_id
1 'polypeptide(L)' 'MAPPFLDANIILRHLLGDHPEHSPRATAYLERVEQGELQVRTADTVSFEVVFTLQRQYHQPK' A
#
# COMPACT_ATOMS: atom_id res chain seq x y z
N MET A 1 -3.58 -22.04 -4.07
CA MET A 1 -4.38 -20.79 -4.00
C MET A 1 -3.55 -19.66 -4.61
N ALA A 2 -4.17 -18.73 -5.32
CA ALA A 2 -3.45 -17.56 -5.85
C ALA A 2 -3.04 -16.62 -4.69
N PRO A 3 -1.90 -15.92 -4.79
CA PRO A 3 -1.52 -14.89 -3.82
C PRO A 3 -2.65 -13.86 -3.62
N PRO A 4 -2.86 -13.35 -2.39
CA PRO A 4 -3.78 -12.23 -2.14
C PRO A 4 -3.45 -11.02 -3.02
N PHE A 5 -4.47 -10.26 -3.38
CA PHE A 5 -4.29 -9.02 -4.16
C PHE A 5 -4.01 -7.85 -3.22
N LEU A 6 -2.92 -7.12 -3.46
CA LEU A 6 -2.54 -5.91 -2.74
C LEU A 6 -3.14 -4.68 -3.42
N ASP A 7 -4.01 -4.00 -2.69
CA ASP A 7 -4.74 -2.80 -3.12
C ASP A 7 -3.99 -1.50 -2.80
N ALA A 8 -4.29 -0.42 -3.54
CA ALA A 8 -3.69 0.90 -3.37
C ALA A 8 -3.89 1.45 -1.96
N ASN A 9 -5.03 1.18 -1.33
CA ASN A 9 -5.31 1.69 0.01
C ASN A 9 -4.33 1.16 1.05
N ILE A 10 -3.88 -0.09 0.97
CA ILE A 10 -2.90 -0.63 1.93
C ILE A 10 -1.58 0.15 1.81
N ILE A 11 -1.13 0.40 0.59
CA ILE A 11 0.09 1.18 0.33
C ILE A 11 -0.08 2.63 0.81
N LEU A 12 -1.20 3.28 0.48
CA LEU A 12 -1.49 4.65 0.89
C LEU A 12 -1.54 4.81 2.41
N ARG A 13 -2.24 3.91 3.13
CA ARG A 13 -2.33 3.96 4.60
C ARG A 13 -0.97 3.79 5.26
N HIS A 14 -0.11 2.94 4.71
CA HIS A 14 1.27 2.77 5.17
C HIS A 14 2.08 4.06 4.98
N LEU A 15 2.02 4.66 3.78
CA LEU A 15 2.80 5.86 3.45
C LEU A 15 2.33 7.13 4.18
N LEU A 16 1.02 7.27 4.40
CA LEU A 16 0.43 8.51 4.92
C LEU A 16 0.27 8.52 6.43
N GLY A 17 0.16 7.36 7.07
CA GLY A 17 -0.13 7.29 8.50
C GLY A 17 -1.47 7.94 8.90
N ASP A 18 -2.42 8.03 7.96
CA ASP A 18 -3.62 8.88 8.06
C ASP A 18 -4.82 8.19 8.73
N HIS A 19 -4.68 6.93 9.17
CA HIS A 19 -5.72 6.21 9.88
C HIS A 19 -5.18 5.49 11.12
N PRO A 20 -5.67 5.78 12.33
CA PRO A 20 -5.07 5.30 13.59
C PRO A 20 -5.07 3.78 13.72
N GLU A 21 -6.09 3.08 13.22
CA GLU A 21 -6.12 1.61 13.25
C GLU A 21 -5.52 0.95 11.99
N HIS A 22 -5.82 1.45 10.80
CA HIS A 22 -5.45 0.79 9.55
C HIS A 22 -4.01 1.05 9.13
N SER A 23 -3.43 2.22 9.43
CA SER A 23 -2.03 2.49 9.08
C SER A 23 -1.05 1.54 9.77
N PRO A 24 -1.13 1.29 11.10
CA PRO A 24 -0.26 0.29 11.74
C PRO A 24 -0.43 -1.11 11.16
N ARG A 25 -1.68 -1.51 10.84
CA ARG A 25 -1.98 -2.81 10.25
C ARG A 25 -1.44 -2.95 8.83
N ALA A 26 -1.51 -1.89 8.03
CA ALA A 26 -0.95 -1.86 6.68
C ALA A 26 0.57 -1.96 6.70
N THR A 27 1.24 -1.23 7.61
CA THR A 27 2.69 -1.34 7.81
C THR A 27 3.09 -2.76 8.20
N ALA A 28 2.47 -3.33 9.24
CA ALA A 28 2.77 -4.70 9.66
C ALA A 28 2.49 -5.74 8.55
N TYR A 29 1.49 -5.52 7.71
CA TYR A 29 1.22 -6.39 6.57
C TYR A 29 2.32 -6.32 5.52
N LEU A 30 2.80 -5.12 5.18
CA LEU A 30 3.87 -4.93 4.21
C LEU A 30 5.24 -5.40 4.72
N GLU A 31 5.53 -5.25 6.02
CA GLU A 31 6.74 -5.79 6.65
C GLU A 31 6.83 -7.31 6.46
N ARG A 32 5.71 -8.03 6.65
CA ARG A 32 5.66 -9.49 6.42
C ARG A 32 5.86 -9.87 4.96
N VAL A 33 5.43 -9.01 4.03
CA VAL A 33 5.71 -9.19 2.60
C VAL A 33 7.19 -8.98 2.31
N GLU A 34 7.78 -7.92 2.86
CA GLU A 34 9.21 -7.60 2.72
C GLU A 34 10.11 -8.70 3.30
N GLN A 35 9.73 -9.28 4.44
CA GLN A 35 10.41 -10.40 5.08
C GLN A 35 10.23 -11.74 4.33
N GLY A 36 9.39 -11.78 3.28
CA GLY A 36 9.11 -12.99 2.50
C GLY A 36 8.17 -13.98 3.20
N GLU A 37 7.58 -13.64 4.34
CA GLU A 37 6.59 -14.47 5.04
C GLU A 37 5.27 -14.56 4.28
N LEU A 38 4.97 -13.55 3.47
CA LEU A 38 3.76 -13.46 2.67
C LEU A 38 4.09 -13.05 1.23
N GLN A 39 3.56 -13.81 0.27
CA GLN A 39 3.54 -13.38 -1.13
C GLN A 39 2.20 -12.76 -1.47
N VAL A 40 2.23 -11.64 -2.19
CA VAL A 40 1.07 -10.94 -2.71
C VAL A 40 1.27 -10.66 -4.20
N ARG A 41 0.16 -10.40 -4.89
CA ARG A 41 0.16 -9.90 -6.27
C ARG A 41 -0.48 -8.52 -6.30
N THR A 42 -0.06 -7.68 -7.23
CA THR A 42 -0.74 -6.40 -7.49
C THR A 42 -0.84 -6.19 -9.01
N ALA A 43 -1.39 -5.07 -9.43
CA ALA A 43 -1.51 -4.69 -10.83
C ALA A 43 -0.86 -3.33 -11.06
N ASP A 44 -0.39 -3.09 -12.28
CA ASP A 44 0.21 -1.80 -12.66
C ASP A 44 -0.73 -0.61 -12.40
N THR A 45 -2.04 -0.84 -12.49
CA THR A 45 -3.07 0.15 -12.18
C THR A 45 -3.07 0.56 -10.70
N VAL A 46 -2.72 -0.33 -9.78
CA VAL A 46 -2.58 -0.02 -8.35
C VAL A 46 -1.37 0.90 -8.14
N SER A 47 -0.24 0.60 -8.78
CA SER A 47 0.94 1.47 -8.72
C SER A 47 0.63 2.86 -9.28
N PHE A 48 -0.10 2.95 -10.39
CA PHE A 48 -0.57 4.22 -10.95
C PHE A 48 -1.46 4.97 -9.95
N GLU A 49 -2.45 4.30 -9.35
CA GLU A 49 -3.38 4.91 -8.40
C GLU A 49 -2.67 5.48 -7.17
N VAL A 50 -1.69 4.75 -6.61
CA VAL A 50 -0.89 5.22 -5.47
C VAL A 50 -0.16 6.51 -5.83
N VAL A 51 0.59 6.51 -6.94
CA VAL A 51 1.38 7.68 -7.37
C VAL A 51 0.47 8.87 -7.70
N PHE A 52 -0.62 8.63 -8.43
CA PHE A 52 -1.57 9.66 -8.79
C PHE A 52 -2.23 10.27 -7.56
N THR A 53 -2.65 9.45 -6.60
CA THR A 53 -3.31 9.89 -5.37
C THR A 53 -2.36 10.70 -4.50
N LEU A 54 -1.11 10.25 -4.32
CA LEU A 54 -0.11 11.01 -3.57
C LEU A 54 0.18 12.38 -4.19
N GLN A 55 0.30 12.45 -5.51
CA GLN A 55 0.56 13.70 -6.22
C GLN A 55 -0.65 14.65 -6.21
N ARG A 56 -1.85 14.13 -6.45
CA ARG A 56 -3.04 14.96 -6.65
C ARG A 56 -3.73 15.34 -5.36
N GLN A 57 -3.87 14.41 -4.43
CA GLN A 57 -4.62 14.62 -3.20
C GLN A 57 -3.70 15.14 -2.09
N TYR A 58 -2.51 14.55 -1.97
CA TYR A 58 -1.59 14.85 -0.87
C TYR A 58 -0.47 15.83 -1.27
N HIS A 59 -0.45 16.30 -2.51
CA HIS A 59 0.52 17.27 -3.04
C HIS A 59 1.98 16.88 -2.75
N GLN A 60 2.26 15.57 -2.63
CA GLN A 60 3.60 15.06 -2.39
C GLN A 60 4.41 15.20 -3.69
N PRO A 61 5.59 15.85 -3.65
CA PRO A 61 6.45 15.98 -4.82
C PRO A 61 7.00 14.61 -5.26
N LYS A 62 7.37 14.52 -6.54
CA LYS A 62 7.97 13.33 -7.17
C LYS A 62 9.34 13.01 -6.63
#